data_AF-A0A818J337-F1
#
_entry.id   AF-A0A818J337-F1
#
_cell.length_a   1.000
_cell.length_b   1.000
_cell.length_c   1.000
_cell.angle_alpha   90.00
_cell.angle_beta   90.00
_cell.angle_gamma   90.00
#
_symmetry.space_group_name_H-M   'P 1'
#
loop_
_entity.id
_entity.type
_entity.pdbx_description
1 polymer ?
#
loop_
_entity_poly.entity_id
_entity_poly.type
_entity_poly.pdbx_seq_one_letter_code
_entity_poly.pdbx_strand_id
1 'polypeptide(L)'
;MVLFYRLFIVFYCIGYCLTQFSSSNHHCLDGPNFWCLNDTTESLCNFTNKTIGLCGYSNKRCQIKTGDSFCKSSPPAQEQSPFEFNGGLTGVDDNLFSYYILDLYWPPSNCPSIYNETIDFLSYFCSSYTDINQPGSERLVLHGLWPTFLTNGNYQGWPQFCSSTKNDWSKCHIDGNLCPWINSTKENFTQVDYEYCLSIENKQECLINATNILLPEQERLKILAPGYLGVRNLFINHEWTKHGSCCSLIFGHNISYYLAYMLNLVDMATRPGSLTYEYIQRNVGQKVNLNYLVTALNQTAIINCNSKCELEEIAICMNRDHHTNLPKRFITCPLGARNTSDSCKKAQCEYIFIPLRNQYRQESSINIYYFPVTWTILLYIIFLLILFKYLLLVFGACYQFQ
;
A
#
# COMPACT_ATOMS: atom_id res chain seq x y z
N MET A 1 -42.65 -0.84 -39.74
CA MET A 1 -43.89 -1.62 -39.51
C MET A 1 -43.52 -2.75 -38.57
N VAL A 2 -43.62 -2.54 -37.26
CA VAL A 2 -44.87 -2.67 -36.47
C VAL A 2 -45.39 -4.10 -36.63
N LEU A 3 -45.08 -5.00 -35.68
CA LEU A 3 -45.93 -5.38 -34.54
C LEU A 3 -47.16 -6.18 -34.99
N PHE A 4 -47.45 -7.25 -34.23
CA PHE A 4 -48.59 -8.18 -34.32
C PHE A 4 -48.40 -9.42 -35.21
N TYR A 5 -48.02 -10.53 -34.57
CA TYR A 5 -48.94 -11.66 -34.42
C TYR A 5 -48.62 -12.38 -33.09
N ARG A 6 -49.44 -12.09 -32.08
CA ARG A 6 -49.53 -12.78 -30.80
C ARG A 6 -50.74 -13.72 -30.87
N LEU A 7 -50.65 -14.80 -30.09
CA LEU A 7 -51.74 -15.68 -29.64
C LEU A 7 -52.34 -16.63 -30.69
N PHE A 8 -52.01 -17.92 -30.57
CA PHE A 8 -53.01 -18.99 -30.59
C PHE A 8 -52.49 -20.16 -29.70
N ILE A 9 -53.33 -20.55 -28.70
CA ILE A 9 -53.43 -21.87 -28.02
C ILE A 9 -52.29 -22.19 -27.03
N VAL A 10 -52.40 -22.17 -25.69
CA VAL A 10 -53.44 -22.43 -24.68
C VAL A 10 -53.99 -23.87 -24.67
N PHE A 11 -53.47 -24.64 -23.71
CA PHE A 11 -53.90 -25.93 -23.16
C PHE A 11 -53.78 -27.20 -24.01
N TYR A 12 -52.72 -27.98 -23.73
CA TYR A 12 -52.86 -29.42 -23.56
C TYR A 12 -52.27 -29.83 -22.20
N CYS A 13 -53.02 -30.64 -21.48
CA CYS A 13 -52.93 -30.95 -20.06
C CYS A 13 -51.76 -31.85 -19.65
N ILE A 14 -51.21 -31.53 -18.47
CA ILE A 14 -51.09 -32.39 -17.28
C ILE A 14 -50.65 -33.84 -17.52
N GLY A 15 -49.41 -34.14 -17.11
CA GLY A 15 -49.00 -35.50 -16.80
C GLY A 15 -47.49 -35.67 -16.79
N TYR A 16 -46.83 -35.34 -15.68
CA TYR A 16 -45.93 -36.23 -14.93
C TYR A 16 -45.17 -35.44 -13.87
N CYS A 17 -45.45 -35.77 -12.61
CA CYS A 17 -44.63 -35.43 -11.46
C CYS A 17 -43.26 -36.09 -11.61
N LEU A 18 -42.20 -35.28 -11.73
CA LEU A 18 -40.85 -35.65 -11.37
C LEU A 18 -40.18 -34.45 -10.70
N THR A 19 -40.14 -34.52 -9.36
CA THR A 19 -39.06 -34.02 -8.50
C THR A 19 -38.26 -32.82 -9.00
N GLN A 20 -38.70 -31.59 -8.67
CA GLN A 20 -37.80 -30.44 -8.67
C GLN A 20 -36.89 -30.50 -7.43
N PHE A 21 -35.69 -31.06 -7.61
CA PHE A 21 -34.50 -30.51 -6.96
C PHE A 21 -34.11 -29.26 -7.75
N SER A 22 -34.62 -28.10 -7.33
CA SER A 22 -34.04 -26.82 -7.73
C SER A 22 -32.96 -26.48 -6.71
N SER A 23 -31.72 -26.79 -7.07
CA SER A 23 -30.53 -26.34 -6.38
C SER A 23 -30.50 -24.81 -6.39
N SER A 24 -30.78 -24.20 -5.25
CA SER A 24 -30.45 -22.81 -4.97
C SER A 24 -28.93 -22.66 -5.01
N ASN A 25 -28.39 -22.35 -6.19
CA ASN A 25 -27.05 -21.81 -6.35
C ASN A 25 -27.04 -20.41 -5.73
N HIS A 26 -26.89 -20.33 -4.41
CA HIS A 26 -26.54 -19.09 -3.73
C HIS A 26 -25.09 -18.77 -4.10
N HIS A 27 -24.91 -17.84 -5.03
CA HIS A 27 -23.63 -17.23 -5.30
C HIS A 27 -23.15 -16.53 -4.03
N CYS A 28 -21.91 -16.81 -3.62
CA CYS A 28 -21.21 -16.20 -2.48
C CYS A 28 -20.86 -14.71 -2.72
N LEU A 29 -21.65 -14.01 -3.54
CA LEU A 29 -21.38 -12.64 -4.00
C LEU A 29 -22.18 -11.58 -3.22
N ASP A 30 -23.17 -11.99 -2.42
CA ASP A 30 -24.06 -11.05 -1.72
C ASP A 30 -23.87 -11.15 -0.19
N GLY A 31 -22.76 -10.60 0.31
CA GLY A 31 -22.56 -10.37 1.74
C GLY A 31 -21.18 -9.77 2.06
N PRO A 32 -21.05 -8.86 3.03
CA PRO A 32 -19.88 -8.00 3.19
C PRO A 32 -18.61 -8.69 3.75
N ASN A 33 -18.63 -9.98 4.11
CA ASN A 33 -17.53 -10.59 4.87
C ASN A 33 -17.30 -12.08 4.52
N PHE A 34 -16.83 -12.40 3.31
CA PHE A 34 -16.42 -13.76 2.98
C PHE A 34 -14.98 -13.82 2.44
N TRP A 35 -14.15 -14.64 3.09
CA TRP A 35 -12.77 -14.91 2.69
C TRP A 35 -12.70 -16.31 2.06
N CYS A 36 -12.13 -16.43 0.85
CA CYS A 36 -11.81 -17.73 0.25
C CYS A 36 -10.42 -18.19 0.72
N LEU A 37 -10.36 -19.22 1.57
CA LEU A 37 -9.11 -19.86 1.96
C LEU A 37 -8.80 -21.03 1.01
N ASN A 38 -7.53 -21.20 0.67
CA ASN A 38 -6.98 -22.39 0.00
C ASN A 38 -7.18 -23.62 0.91
N ASP A 39 -7.42 -24.79 0.32
CA ASP A 39 -7.72 -26.09 0.95
C ASP A 39 -6.72 -26.54 2.02
N THR A 40 -5.54 -25.91 2.15
CA THR A 40 -4.49 -26.30 3.11
C THR A 40 -4.55 -25.60 4.48
N THR A 41 -5.43 -24.61 4.70
CA THR A 41 -5.46 -23.81 5.96
C THR A 41 -6.77 -23.95 6.77
N GLU A 42 -7.46 -25.08 6.69
CA GLU A 42 -8.61 -25.40 7.55
C GLU A 42 -8.19 -25.89 8.95
N SER A 43 -7.92 -24.97 9.89
CA SER A 43 -8.08 -25.28 11.32
C SER A 43 -8.23 -24.05 12.24
N LEU A 44 -9.35 -24.05 12.97
CA LEU A 44 -9.65 -23.43 14.28
C LEU A 44 -9.92 -21.91 14.36
N CYS A 45 -11.06 -21.53 14.94
CA CYS A 45 -11.34 -20.20 15.52
C CYS A 45 -12.26 -20.37 16.75
N ASN A 46 -11.93 -19.71 17.86
CA ASN A 46 -12.84 -19.50 18.98
C ASN A 46 -12.95 -18.00 19.22
N PHE A 47 -14.02 -17.37 18.72
CA PHE A 47 -14.37 -15.98 19.03
C PHE A 47 -15.67 -15.98 19.82
N THR A 48 -15.62 -15.48 21.04
CA THR A 48 -16.82 -15.25 21.85
C THR A 48 -17.76 -14.28 21.14
N ASN A 49 -18.96 -14.76 20.81
CA ASN A 49 -20.14 -14.01 20.36
C ASN A 49 -20.08 -13.25 19.01
N LYS A 50 -19.18 -13.58 18.07
CA LYS A 50 -19.26 -13.06 16.69
C LYS A 50 -19.16 -14.17 15.64
N THR A 51 -20.10 -14.15 14.68
CA THR A 51 -20.09 -15.04 13.51
C THR A 51 -19.06 -14.55 12.51
N ILE A 52 -17.99 -15.33 12.28
CA ILE A 52 -17.06 -15.09 11.18
C ILE A 52 -17.39 -16.09 10.07
N GLY A 53 -17.76 -15.60 8.89
CA GLY A 53 -17.95 -16.43 7.71
C GLY A 53 -16.59 -16.79 7.10
N LEU A 54 -16.17 -18.04 7.24
CA LEU A 54 -15.00 -18.58 6.54
C LEU A 54 -15.50 -19.37 5.33
N CYS A 55 -15.07 -19.01 4.11
CA CYS A 55 -15.30 -19.84 2.93
C CYS A 55 -14.05 -20.67 2.64
N GLY A 56 -14.09 -21.96 2.97
CA GLY A 56 -13.12 -22.94 2.45
C GLY A 56 -13.50 -23.33 1.01
N TYR A 57 -12.51 -23.53 0.14
CA TYR A 57 -12.73 -23.85 -1.29
C TYR A 57 -12.70 -25.35 -1.61
N SER A 58 -13.20 -26.24 -0.73
CA SER A 58 -13.19 -27.67 -1.07
C SER A 58 -14.32 -28.03 -2.06
N ASN A 59 -13.99 -28.80 -3.11
CA ASN A 59 -14.92 -29.39 -4.08
C ASN A 59 -15.82 -28.41 -4.87
N LYS A 60 -15.37 -27.19 -5.16
CA LYS A 60 -16.10 -26.17 -5.96
C LYS A 60 -17.47 -25.79 -5.38
N ARG A 61 -17.70 -25.93 -4.07
CA ARG A 61 -18.93 -25.48 -3.39
C ARG A 61 -18.59 -24.76 -2.10
N CYS A 62 -19.06 -23.52 -1.94
CA CYS A 62 -19.04 -22.82 -0.65
C CYS A 62 -19.88 -23.63 0.35
N GLN A 63 -19.29 -24.05 1.47
CA GLN A 63 -20.07 -24.54 2.60
C GLN A 63 -20.19 -23.42 3.65
N ILE A 64 -21.39 -22.89 3.82
CA ILE A 64 -21.70 -22.02 4.96
C ILE A 64 -21.88 -22.92 6.18
N LYS A 65 -20.92 -22.92 7.09
CA LYS A 65 -21.07 -23.58 8.39
C LYS A 65 -21.28 -22.52 9.47
N THR A 66 -22.31 -22.69 10.29
CA THR A 66 -22.45 -21.97 11.55
C THR A 66 -21.34 -22.42 12.49
N GLY A 67 -20.70 -21.46 13.18
CA GLY A 67 -19.50 -21.71 14.01
C GLY A 67 -19.64 -22.90 14.97
N ASP A 68 -20.83 -23.14 15.50
CA ASP A 68 -21.09 -24.25 16.45
C ASP A 68 -20.99 -25.67 15.86
N SER A 69 -21.24 -25.83 14.56
CA SER A 69 -21.18 -27.14 13.89
C SER A 69 -19.79 -27.49 13.36
N PHE A 70 -18.95 -26.48 13.14
CA PHE A 70 -17.56 -26.64 12.70
C PHE A 70 -16.64 -27.03 13.87
N CYS A 71 -16.92 -26.52 15.08
CA CYS A 71 -16.06 -26.71 16.25
C CYS A 71 -16.21 -28.05 16.99
N LYS A 72 -17.14 -28.94 16.58
CA LYS A 72 -17.46 -30.18 17.33
C LYS A 72 -16.86 -31.47 16.78
N SER A 73 -16.24 -31.46 15.60
CA SER A 73 -15.66 -32.67 15.02
C SER A 73 -14.14 -32.74 15.23
N SER A 74 -13.75 -33.41 16.32
CA SER A 74 -12.43 -33.98 16.64
C SER A 74 -11.53 -33.17 17.60
N PRO A 75 -10.95 -33.82 18.64
CA PRO A 75 -10.01 -33.16 19.56
C PRO A 75 -8.66 -32.91 18.87
N PRO A 76 -8.00 -31.76 19.09
CA PRO A 76 -6.73 -31.46 18.44
C PRO A 76 -5.55 -32.16 19.14
N ALA A 77 -4.64 -32.70 18.33
CA ALA A 77 -3.24 -32.82 18.73
C ALA A 77 -2.70 -31.40 18.97
N GLN A 78 -1.98 -31.21 20.07
CA GLN A 78 -1.40 -29.94 20.50
C GLN A 78 -0.40 -29.37 19.45
N GLU A 79 -0.25 -28.05 19.48
CA GLU A 79 0.89 -27.23 18.99
C GLU A 79 0.78 -26.37 17.71
N GLN A 80 -0.42 -26.06 17.20
CA GLN A 80 -0.55 -24.94 16.23
C GLN A 80 -1.56 -23.89 16.70
N SER A 81 -1.11 -22.63 16.70
CA SER A 81 -1.94 -21.45 16.93
C SER A 81 -3.07 -21.44 15.89
N PRO A 82 -4.34 -21.21 16.27
CA PRO A 82 -5.48 -21.16 15.34
C PRO A 82 -5.44 -20.05 14.26
N PHE A 83 -4.42 -19.18 14.24
CA PHE A 83 -4.51 -17.88 13.57
C PHE A 83 -3.35 -17.53 12.64
N GLU A 84 -2.75 -18.47 11.91
CA GLU A 84 -1.74 -18.13 10.89
C GLU A 84 -2.39 -17.50 9.64
N PHE A 85 -2.90 -16.28 9.77
CA PHE A 85 -3.36 -15.46 8.68
C PHE A 85 -2.28 -14.45 8.28
N ASN A 86 -1.79 -14.55 7.05
CA ASN A 86 -0.77 -13.66 6.52
C ASN A 86 -1.42 -12.56 5.66
N GLY A 87 -2.21 -11.70 6.29
CA GLY A 87 -2.89 -10.59 5.61
C GLY A 87 -3.55 -9.60 6.57
N GLY A 88 -4.29 -8.65 6.01
CA GLY A 88 -5.06 -7.69 6.78
C GLY A 88 -6.49 -8.17 7.06
N LEU A 89 -6.92 -8.21 8.33
CA LEU A 89 -8.28 -8.58 8.74
C LEU A 89 -9.18 -7.34 8.88
N THR A 90 -10.33 -7.35 8.22
CA THR A 90 -11.34 -6.27 8.30
C THR A 90 -12.37 -6.50 9.40
N GLY A 91 -13.02 -5.44 9.87
CA GLY A 91 -14.11 -5.52 10.87
C GLY A 91 -13.67 -6.04 12.25
N VAL A 92 -12.37 -6.03 12.52
CA VAL A 92 -11.80 -6.41 13.80
C VAL A 92 -12.04 -5.30 14.82
N ASP A 93 -12.31 -5.68 16.07
CA ASP A 93 -12.38 -4.76 17.19
C ASP A 93 -11.02 -4.09 17.39
N ASP A 94 -11.01 -2.77 17.53
CA ASP A 94 -9.82 -1.94 17.59
C ASP A 94 -8.98 -2.12 18.87
N ASN A 95 -9.41 -2.99 19.79
CA ASN A 95 -8.59 -3.46 20.91
C ASN A 95 -7.86 -4.77 20.67
N LEU A 96 -7.98 -5.41 19.52
CA LEU A 96 -7.54 -6.81 19.35
C LEU A 96 -6.17 -7.00 18.69
N PHE A 97 -5.23 -6.05 18.78
CA PHE A 97 -3.87 -6.23 18.25
C PHE A 97 -2.80 -6.29 19.36
N SER A 98 -1.61 -6.79 19.04
CA SER A 98 -0.60 -7.12 20.05
C SER A 98 0.51 -6.08 20.17
N TYR A 99 0.93 -5.48 19.04
CA TYR A 99 2.02 -4.52 19.00
C TYR A 99 1.84 -3.57 17.82
N TYR A 100 2.75 -2.61 17.69
CA TYR A 100 2.79 -1.66 16.59
C TYR A 100 4.05 -1.80 15.76
N ILE A 101 3.95 -1.50 14.47
CA ILE A 101 5.07 -1.27 13.58
C ILE A 101 5.06 0.21 13.20
N LEU A 102 6.09 0.95 13.63
CA LEU A 102 6.39 2.28 13.12
C LEU A 102 7.25 2.10 11.86
N ASP A 103 6.66 2.28 10.69
CA ASP A 103 7.37 2.15 9.42
C ASP A 103 7.88 3.51 8.97
N LEU A 104 9.19 3.57 8.69
CA LEU A 104 9.90 4.77 8.28
C LEU A 104 10.45 4.57 6.87
N TYR A 105 10.19 5.52 5.99
CA TYR A 105 10.59 5.52 4.60
C TYR A 105 11.90 6.30 4.40
N TRP A 106 12.75 5.86 3.47
CA TRP A 106 13.96 6.55 3.02
C TRP A 106 13.75 7.11 1.60
N PRO A 107 13.39 8.40 1.44
CA PRO A 107 13.05 8.95 0.13
C PRO A 107 14.13 8.81 -0.97
N PRO A 108 15.44 8.99 -0.69
CA PRO A 108 16.45 8.99 -1.75
C PRO A 108 16.55 7.75 -2.65
N SER A 109 16.25 6.55 -2.15
CA SER A 109 16.32 5.29 -2.93
C SER A 109 15.05 5.00 -3.73
N ASN A 110 13.99 5.71 -3.40
CA ASN A 110 12.62 5.21 -3.51
C ASN A 110 11.76 6.23 -4.29
N CYS A 111 12.22 7.49 -4.29
CA CYS A 111 11.78 8.57 -5.13
C CYS A 111 12.89 8.98 -6.13
N PRO A 112 13.02 8.28 -7.27
CA PRO A 112 14.00 8.62 -8.30
C PRO A 112 13.89 10.09 -8.75
N SER A 113 15.04 10.69 -9.08
CA SER A 113 15.15 12.10 -9.49
C SER A 113 14.48 12.43 -10.83
N ILE A 114 14.03 11.41 -11.58
CA ILE A 114 13.36 11.56 -12.87
C ILE A 114 12.05 10.77 -12.79
N TYR A 115 11.00 11.43 -12.30
CA TYR A 115 9.63 10.97 -12.57
C TYR A 115 9.15 11.66 -13.85
N ASN A 116 8.71 10.85 -14.81
CA ASN A 116 7.77 11.36 -15.80
C ASN A 116 6.45 11.53 -15.05
N GLU A 117 5.94 12.77 -14.95
CA GLU A 117 4.73 13.16 -14.19
C GLU A 117 3.42 12.47 -14.64
N THR A 118 3.51 11.49 -15.54
CA THR A 118 2.37 10.75 -16.06
C THR A 118 1.86 9.71 -15.06
N ILE A 119 0.89 10.12 -14.25
CA ILE A 119 -0.18 9.31 -13.61
C ILE A 119 0.25 8.19 -12.64
N ASP A 120 1.48 8.19 -12.11
CA ASP A 120 1.82 7.24 -11.03
C ASP A 120 1.60 7.88 -9.66
N PHE A 121 0.88 7.21 -8.76
CA PHE A 121 0.69 7.66 -7.37
C PHE A 121 2.03 7.90 -6.67
N LEU A 122 3.01 7.06 -7.00
CA LEU A 122 4.35 7.21 -6.48
C LEU A 122 4.95 8.56 -6.93
N SER A 123 4.59 9.10 -8.10
CA SER A 123 4.98 10.45 -8.51
C SER A 123 4.40 11.52 -7.59
N TYR A 124 3.16 11.39 -7.11
CA TYR A 124 2.57 12.36 -6.18
C TYR A 124 3.21 12.28 -4.81
N PHE A 125 3.33 11.07 -4.27
CA PHE A 125 4.03 10.85 -3.02
C PHE A 125 5.45 11.42 -3.11
N CYS A 126 6.19 11.03 -4.15
CA CYS A 126 7.57 11.46 -4.38
C CYS A 126 7.72 12.95 -4.69
N SER A 127 6.72 13.62 -5.27
CA SER A 127 6.77 15.08 -5.49
C SER A 127 6.90 15.88 -4.20
N SER A 128 6.37 15.34 -3.09
CA SER A 128 6.55 15.94 -1.75
C SER A 128 7.98 15.78 -1.24
N TYR A 129 8.74 14.91 -1.89
CA TYR A 129 10.12 14.62 -1.64
C TYR A 129 10.96 14.87 -2.89
N THR A 130 10.65 15.73 -3.88
CA THR A 130 11.45 15.84 -5.13
C THR A 130 12.60 16.86 -5.10
N ASP A 131 12.55 17.90 -4.28
CA ASP A 131 13.63 18.91 -4.28
C ASP A 131 14.69 18.62 -3.21
N ILE A 132 15.95 18.84 -3.57
CA ILE A 132 17.16 18.59 -2.75
C ILE A 132 17.21 19.43 -1.47
N ASN A 133 16.33 20.42 -1.32
CA ASN A 133 16.24 21.25 -0.11
C ASN A 133 14.87 21.17 0.56
N GLN A 134 13.99 20.27 0.11
CA GLN A 134 12.73 20.04 0.78
C GLN A 134 13.00 19.33 2.11
N PRO A 135 12.43 19.83 3.22
CA PRO A 135 12.48 19.10 4.49
C PRO A 135 12.00 17.66 4.31
N GLY A 136 12.68 16.71 4.94
CA GLY A 136 12.35 15.28 4.81
C GLY A 136 13.08 14.53 3.69
N SER A 137 13.64 15.23 2.69
CA SER A 137 14.22 14.56 1.50
C SER A 137 15.52 13.77 1.73
N GLU A 138 16.25 14.03 2.81
CA GLU A 138 17.51 13.35 3.16
C GLU A 138 17.47 12.74 4.56
N ARG A 139 16.29 12.32 5.02
CA ARG A 139 16.09 11.68 6.32
C ARG A 139 15.03 10.60 6.25
N LEU A 140 14.97 9.79 7.30
CA LEU A 140 13.83 8.90 7.52
C LEU A 140 12.58 9.72 7.82
N VAL A 141 11.50 9.37 7.14
CA VAL A 141 10.18 10.00 7.26
C VAL A 141 9.13 8.94 7.58
N LEU A 142 8.00 9.33 8.13
CA LEU A 142 6.88 8.46 8.43
C LEU A 142 6.30 7.87 7.15
N HIS A 143 6.29 6.54 7.06
CA HIS A 143 5.38 5.82 6.19
C HIS A 143 4.05 5.66 6.91
N GLY A 144 4.06 4.95 8.05
CA GLY A 144 2.83 4.66 8.80
C GLY A 144 3.07 4.09 10.20
N LEU A 145 1.98 3.96 10.96
CA LEU A 145 1.95 3.27 12.24
C LEU A 145 0.89 2.18 12.18
N TRP A 146 1.33 0.92 12.19
CA TRP A 146 0.46 -0.21 11.89
C TRP A 146 0.26 -1.09 13.12
N PRO A 147 -0.96 -1.18 13.66
CA PRO A 147 -1.29 -2.19 14.65
C PRO A 147 -1.10 -3.58 14.04
N THR A 148 -0.63 -4.56 14.81
CA THR A 148 -0.26 -5.88 14.28
C THR A 148 -0.58 -6.99 15.28
N PHE A 149 -1.01 -8.15 14.79
CA PHE A 149 -1.30 -9.32 15.62
C PHE A 149 -0.04 -10.13 15.89
N LEU A 150 0.01 -10.69 17.10
CA LEU A 150 1.02 -11.63 17.54
C LEU A 150 0.33 -12.84 18.17
N THR A 151 0.68 -14.04 17.74
CA THR A 151 0.31 -15.27 18.44
C THR A 151 1.54 -16.14 18.65
N ASN A 152 1.76 -16.58 19.90
CA ASN A 152 2.91 -17.40 20.28
C ASN A 152 4.28 -16.80 19.88
N GLY A 153 4.39 -15.47 19.89
CA GLY A 153 5.63 -14.77 19.52
C GLY A 153 5.86 -14.64 18.00
N ASN A 154 4.94 -15.12 17.17
CA ASN A 154 5.01 -15.02 15.72
C ASN A 154 3.98 -14.02 15.18
N TYR A 155 4.34 -13.35 14.08
CA TYR A 155 3.45 -12.48 13.33
C TYR A 155 2.25 -13.23 12.74
N GLN A 156 1.07 -12.61 12.78
CA GLN A 156 -0.19 -13.22 12.31
C GLN A 156 -1.06 -12.22 11.54
N GLY A 157 -0.44 -11.30 10.79
CA GLY A 157 -1.17 -10.28 10.04
C GLY A 157 -1.52 -9.04 10.86
N TRP A 158 -2.43 -8.21 10.35
CA TRP A 158 -2.78 -6.92 10.95
C TRP A 158 -4.28 -6.65 10.88
N PRO A 159 -4.87 -5.90 11.83
CA PRO A 159 -6.20 -5.35 11.64
C PRO A 159 -6.12 -4.24 10.58
N GLN A 160 -7.12 -4.16 9.71
CA GLN A 160 -7.26 -3.06 8.76
C GLN A 160 -8.71 -2.66 8.55
N PHE A 161 -8.97 -1.40 8.19
CA PHE A 161 -10.33 -0.90 7.91
C PHE A 161 -11.29 -1.22 9.07
N CYS A 162 -10.86 -0.96 10.30
CA CYS A 162 -11.61 -1.37 11.48
C CYS A 162 -12.90 -0.57 11.62
N SER A 163 -13.94 -1.25 12.07
CA SER A 163 -15.22 -0.62 12.34
C SER A 163 -15.34 -0.29 13.83
N SER A 164 -15.65 0.97 14.12
CA SER A 164 -16.06 1.38 15.46
C SER A 164 -17.57 1.46 15.53
N THR A 165 -18.12 1.62 16.73
CA THR A 165 -19.56 1.85 16.93
C THR A 165 -20.09 3.10 16.21
N LYS A 166 -19.19 4.03 15.84
CA LYS A 166 -19.54 5.30 15.21
C LYS A 166 -19.31 5.30 13.69
N ASN A 167 -18.21 4.72 13.22
CA ASN A 167 -17.85 4.68 11.81
C ASN A 167 -17.42 3.27 11.40
N ASP A 168 -18.02 2.74 10.34
CA ASP A 168 -17.66 1.44 9.77
C ASP A 168 -16.72 1.63 8.57
N TRP A 169 -15.41 1.71 8.84
CA TRP A 169 -14.41 1.90 7.79
C TRP A 169 -14.22 0.66 6.91
N SER A 170 -14.81 -0.49 7.25
CA SER A 170 -14.80 -1.66 6.37
C SER A 170 -15.59 -1.42 5.08
N LYS A 171 -16.54 -0.48 5.10
CA LYS A 171 -17.21 0.03 3.89
C LYS A 171 -16.27 0.79 2.97
N CYS A 172 -15.24 1.40 3.56
CA CYS A 172 -14.11 2.00 2.88
C CYS A 172 -13.02 0.97 2.57
N HIS A 173 -13.33 -0.33 2.49
CA HIS A 173 -12.50 -1.32 1.82
C HIS A 173 -13.00 -1.53 0.39
N ILE A 174 -12.15 -2.10 -0.47
CA ILE A 174 -12.50 -2.46 -1.85
C ILE A 174 -13.74 -3.38 -1.94
N ASP A 175 -13.97 -4.19 -0.92
CA ASP A 175 -15.13 -5.10 -0.83
C ASP A 175 -16.38 -4.43 -0.25
N GLY A 176 -16.29 -3.17 0.18
CA GLY A 176 -17.37 -2.39 0.79
C GLY A 176 -18.35 -1.74 -0.19
N ASN A 177 -18.25 -2.05 -1.49
CA ASN A 177 -19.09 -1.51 -2.58
C ASN A 177 -19.06 0.02 -2.79
N LEU A 178 -18.24 0.79 -2.05
CA LEU A 178 -18.15 2.24 -2.21
C LEU A 178 -17.41 2.68 -3.48
N CYS A 179 -16.55 1.81 -4.00
CA CYS A 179 -15.81 1.98 -5.25
C CYS A 179 -15.98 0.72 -6.10
N PRO A 180 -17.17 0.52 -6.72
CA PRO A 180 -17.41 -0.65 -7.53
C PRO A 180 -16.45 -0.69 -8.72
N TRP A 181 -16.02 -1.89 -9.04
CA TRP A 181 -15.09 -2.33 -10.09
C TRP A 181 -15.48 -1.95 -11.53
N ILE A 182 -15.90 -0.71 -11.79
CA ILE A 182 -16.60 -0.36 -13.02
C ILE A 182 -15.75 -0.67 -14.26
N ASN A 183 -14.41 -0.70 -14.17
CA ASN A 183 -13.52 -1.07 -15.28
C ASN A 183 -12.25 -1.87 -14.91
N SER A 184 -12.13 -2.41 -13.70
CA SER A 184 -10.94 -3.16 -13.25
C SER A 184 -11.32 -4.59 -12.83
N THR A 185 -10.52 -5.58 -13.20
CA THR A 185 -10.64 -6.92 -12.61
C THR A 185 -10.07 -6.91 -11.19
N LYS A 186 -10.54 -7.83 -10.33
CA LYS A 186 -10.02 -8.02 -8.96
C LYS A 186 -8.49 -8.13 -8.88
N GLU A 187 -7.89 -8.68 -9.92
CA GLU A 187 -6.45 -8.93 -10.04
C GLU A 187 -5.65 -7.68 -10.43
N ASN A 188 -6.29 -6.67 -11.03
CA ASN A 188 -5.61 -5.49 -11.58
C ASN A 188 -5.89 -4.20 -10.79
N PHE A 189 -6.78 -4.24 -9.81
CA PHE A 189 -7.06 -3.07 -9.00
C PHE A 189 -6.01 -2.92 -7.92
N THR A 190 -5.28 -1.83 -8.03
CA THR A 190 -4.25 -1.47 -7.08
C THR A 190 -4.85 -0.65 -5.94
N GLN A 191 -4.09 -0.53 -4.86
CA GLN A 191 -4.40 0.42 -3.79
C GLN A 191 -4.53 1.87 -4.33
N VAL A 192 -3.80 2.20 -5.39
CA VAL A 192 -3.87 3.50 -6.05
C VAL A 192 -5.23 3.73 -6.69
N ASP A 193 -5.75 2.73 -7.41
CA ASP A 193 -7.07 2.82 -8.04
C ASP A 193 -8.18 3.03 -7.00
N TYR A 194 -8.01 2.40 -5.83
CA TYR A 194 -8.91 2.57 -4.69
C TYR A 194 -8.95 4.01 -4.17
N GLU A 195 -7.78 4.56 -3.84
CA GLU A 195 -7.64 5.90 -3.29
C GLU A 195 -8.07 6.96 -4.30
N TYR A 196 -7.75 6.75 -5.58
CA TYR A 196 -8.19 7.60 -6.66
C TYR A 196 -9.71 7.60 -6.79
N CYS A 197 -10.35 6.43 -6.76
CA CYS A 197 -11.81 6.30 -6.79
C CYS A 197 -12.47 7.03 -5.62
N LEU A 198 -12.00 6.82 -4.38
CA LEU A 198 -12.52 7.54 -3.21
C LEU A 198 -12.49 9.06 -3.41
N SER A 199 -11.44 9.55 -4.05
CA SER A 199 -11.25 10.99 -4.32
C SER A 199 -12.16 11.54 -5.42
N ILE A 200 -12.45 10.76 -6.47
CA ILE A 200 -13.32 11.18 -7.58
C ILE A 200 -14.79 11.09 -7.21
N GLU A 201 -15.18 9.98 -6.60
CA GLU A 201 -16.57 9.71 -6.22
C GLU A 201 -17.05 10.58 -5.04
N ASN A 202 -16.18 11.49 -4.57
CA ASN A 202 -16.43 12.43 -3.49
C ASN A 202 -17.01 11.72 -2.26
N LYS A 203 -16.49 10.52 -1.94
CA LYS A 203 -16.91 9.70 -0.81
C LYS A 203 -16.35 10.28 0.49
N GLN A 204 -16.86 11.45 0.86
CA GLN A 204 -16.40 12.25 2.01
C GLN A 204 -16.40 11.46 3.33
N GLU A 205 -17.21 10.40 3.44
CA GLU A 205 -17.21 9.51 4.61
C GLU A 205 -15.92 8.70 4.78
N CYS A 206 -15.16 8.46 3.71
CA CYS A 206 -13.89 7.73 3.71
C CYS A 206 -12.66 8.65 3.60
N LEU A 207 -12.88 9.96 3.48
CA LEU A 207 -11.84 10.95 3.31
C LEU A 207 -11.66 11.74 4.60
N ILE A 208 -10.41 11.98 4.97
CA ILE A 208 -10.08 12.93 6.01
C ILE A 208 -10.02 14.31 5.36
N ASN A 209 -10.77 15.22 5.95
CA ASN A 209 -10.63 16.63 5.64
C ASN A 209 -9.34 17.17 6.28
N ALA A 210 -8.37 17.61 5.47
CA ALA A 210 -7.12 18.20 5.96
C ALA A 210 -7.33 19.44 6.84
N THR A 211 -8.48 20.14 6.74
CA THR A 211 -8.79 21.22 7.67
C THR A 211 -8.93 20.75 9.12
N ASN A 212 -9.07 19.44 9.35
CA ASN A 212 -9.11 18.84 10.68
C ASN A 212 -7.72 18.57 11.24
N ILE A 213 -6.65 18.82 10.47
CA ILE A 213 -5.25 18.73 10.92
C ILE A 213 -4.86 20.09 11.50
N LEU A 214 -4.50 20.13 12.78
CA LEU A 214 -4.07 21.35 13.44
C LEU A 214 -2.75 21.88 12.81
N LEU A 215 -2.59 23.21 12.78
CA LEU A 215 -1.44 23.86 12.12
C LEU A 215 -0.06 23.37 12.61
N PRO A 216 0.19 23.16 13.93
CA PRO A 216 1.47 22.64 14.40
C PRO A 216 1.80 21.27 13.81
N GLU A 217 0.82 20.38 13.67
CA GLU A 217 0.95 19.07 13.06
C GLU A 217 1.23 19.19 11.56
N GLN A 218 0.58 20.11 10.85
CA GLN A 218 0.86 20.35 9.43
C GLN A 218 2.33 20.75 9.21
N GLU A 219 2.87 21.66 10.02
CA GLU A 219 4.29 22.07 9.90
C GLU A 219 5.24 20.91 10.18
N ARG A 220 4.92 20.03 11.13
CA ARG A 220 5.71 18.82 11.40
C ARG A 220 5.60 17.79 10.29
N LEU A 221 4.42 17.61 9.70
CA LEU A 221 4.21 16.71 8.56
C LEU A 221 5.09 17.12 7.36
N LYS A 222 5.29 18.42 7.09
CA LYS A 222 6.20 18.89 6.02
C LYS A 222 7.63 18.36 6.17
N ILE A 223 8.06 18.02 7.38
CA ILE A 223 9.43 17.58 7.67
C ILE A 223 9.49 16.07 7.85
N LEU A 224 8.55 15.53 8.61
CA LEU A 224 8.60 14.16 9.10
C LEU A 224 7.72 13.22 8.28
N ALA A 225 6.82 13.71 7.43
CA ALA A 225 5.91 12.88 6.63
C ALA A 225 5.36 13.66 5.41
N PRO A 226 6.16 14.34 4.58
CA PRO A 226 5.62 15.31 3.63
C PRO A 226 4.69 14.68 2.58
N GLY A 227 4.83 13.38 2.30
CA GLY A 227 3.87 12.64 1.46
C GLY A 227 2.42 12.64 1.99
N TYR A 228 2.21 12.90 3.29
CA TYR A 228 0.86 13.05 3.89
C TYR A 228 0.17 14.35 3.46
N LEU A 229 0.92 15.36 3.01
CA LEU A 229 0.40 16.67 2.58
C LEU A 229 0.21 16.76 1.06
N GLY A 230 0.28 15.63 0.36
CA GLY A 230 0.11 15.56 -1.08
C GLY A 230 -1.29 15.98 -1.56
N VAL A 231 -1.42 16.08 -2.88
CA VAL A 231 -2.69 16.43 -3.55
C VAL A 231 -3.81 15.50 -3.07
N ARG A 232 -4.92 16.09 -2.59
CA ARG A 232 -6.11 15.39 -2.06
C ARG A 232 -5.89 14.54 -0.79
N ASN A 233 -4.74 14.65 -0.12
CA ASN A 233 -4.45 13.94 1.13
C ASN A 233 -4.59 12.41 1.02
N LEU A 234 -4.34 11.84 -0.16
CA LEU A 234 -4.61 10.42 -0.42
C LEU A 234 -3.81 9.50 0.51
N PHE A 235 -2.53 9.80 0.72
CA PHE A 235 -1.67 8.97 1.55
C PHE A 235 -2.05 8.99 3.03
N ILE A 236 -2.40 10.15 3.58
CA ILE A 236 -2.90 10.21 4.96
C ILE A 236 -4.28 9.54 5.08
N ASN A 237 -5.14 9.65 4.05
CA ASN A 237 -6.41 8.92 4.00
C ASN A 237 -6.17 7.41 4.02
N HIS A 238 -5.19 6.95 3.25
CA HIS A 238 -4.77 5.56 3.25
C HIS A 238 -4.38 5.09 4.65
N GLU A 239 -3.36 5.73 5.23
CA GLU A 239 -2.76 5.32 6.48
C GLU A 239 -3.76 5.36 7.64
N TRP A 240 -4.65 6.36 7.66
CA TRP A 240 -5.71 6.41 8.64
C TRP A 240 -6.80 5.37 8.38
N THR A 241 -7.43 5.37 7.21
CA THR A 241 -8.60 4.52 6.96
C THR A 241 -8.25 3.05 7.06
N LYS A 242 -7.06 2.66 6.58
CA LYS A 242 -6.57 1.29 6.67
C LYS A 242 -6.03 0.96 8.06
N HIS A 243 -5.16 1.77 8.64
CA HIS A 243 -4.43 1.40 9.86
C HIS A 243 -4.87 2.21 11.10
N GLY A 244 -4.96 3.53 10.99
CA GLY A 244 -5.36 4.41 12.10
C GLY A 244 -6.77 4.16 12.63
N SER A 245 -7.70 3.74 11.78
CA SER A 245 -9.08 3.37 12.13
C SER A 245 -9.12 2.23 13.15
N CYS A 246 -8.10 1.37 13.16
CA CYS A 246 -7.91 0.29 14.11
C CYS A 246 -7.32 0.74 15.46
N CYS A 247 -7.19 2.05 15.66
CA CYS A 247 -6.79 2.65 16.93
C CYS A 247 -7.84 3.66 17.45
N SER A 248 -9.08 3.59 16.96
CA SER A 248 -10.08 4.63 17.19
C SER A 248 -10.52 4.76 18.64
N LEU A 249 -10.49 3.69 19.44
CA LEU A 249 -10.74 3.75 20.89
C LEU A 249 -9.66 4.52 21.65
N ILE A 250 -8.47 4.67 21.07
CA ILE A 250 -7.30 5.29 21.70
C ILE A 250 -7.23 6.77 21.33
N PHE A 251 -7.25 7.05 20.03
CA PHE A 251 -7.10 8.39 19.51
C PHE A 251 -8.46 9.09 19.29
N GLY A 252 -9.56 8.40 19.58
CA GLY A 252 -10.87 8.79 19.07
C GLY A 252 -10.90 8.72 17.54
N HIS A 253 -11.92 9.35 16.95
CA HIS A 253 -11.90 9.70 15.53
C HIS A 253 -11.13 11.01 15.27
N ASN A 254 -10.19 11.38 16.15
CA ASN A 254 -9.42 12.61 16.06
C ASN A 254 -8.07 12.34 15.38
N ILE A 255 -8.05 12.56 14.07
CA ILE A 255 -6.83 12.34 13.29
C ILE A 255 -5.67 13.24 13.73
N SER A 256 -5.94 14.49 14.15
CA SER A 256 -4.87 15.40 14.60
C SER A 256 -4.11 14.80 15.77
N TYR A 257 -4.82 14.19 16.72
CA TYR A 257 -4.19 13.54 17.86
C TYR A 257 -3.38 12.29 17.45
N TYR A 258 -3.92 11.49 16.52
CA TYR A 258 -3.19 10.36 15.94
C TYR A 258 -1.89 10.78 15.24
N LEU A 259 -1.95 11.80 14.38
CA LEU A 259 -0.79 12.34 13.68
C LEU A 259 0.23 12.93 14.65
N ALA A 260 -0.20 13.76 15.60
CA ALA A 260 0.67 14.33 16.61
C ALA A 260 1.44 13.23 17.36
N TYR A 261 0.75 12.11 17.67
CA TYR A 261 1.36 10.96 18.31
C TYR A 261 2.39 10.26 17.41
N MET A 262 2.03 9.93 16.16
CA MET A 262 2.96 9.31 15.21
C MET A 262 4.21 10.17 14.99
N LEU A 263 4.03 11.48 14.84
CA LEU A 263 5.14 12.43 14.66
C LEU A 263 6.07 12.44 15.88
N ASN A 264 5.54 12.32 17.10
CA ASN A 264 6.36 12.18 18.31
C ASN A 264 7.18 10.88 18.31
N LEU A 265 6.61 9.78 17.78
CA LEU A 265 7.35 8.52 17.64
C LEU A 265 8.48 8.63 16.61
N VAL A 266 8.24 9.29 15.48
CA VAL A 266 9.27 9.56 14.47
C VAL A 266 10.38 10.42 15.04
N ASP A 267 10.05 11.49 15.77
CA ASP A 267 11.05 12.31 16.45
C ASP A 267 11.85 11.50 17.46
N MET A 268 11.19 10.66 18.28
CA MET A 268 11.88 9.77 19.21
C MET A 268 12.83 8.80 18.49
N ALA A 269 12.38 8.24 17.36
CA ALA A 269 13.13 7.25 16.59
C ALA A 269 14.26 7.86 15.76
N THR A 270 14.19 9.16 15.41
CA THR A 270 15.12 9.79 14.45
C THR A 270 15.92 10.98 15.02
N ARG A 271 15.69 11.39 16.26
CA ARG A 271 16.47 12.48 16.89
C ARG A 271 17.95 12.11 17.08
N PRO A 272 18.87 13.10 17.12
CA PRO A 272 20.27 12.87 17.48
C PRO A 272 20.42 12.06 18.77
N GLY A 273 21.30 11.05 18.74
CA GLY A 273 21.49 10.09 19.85
C GLY A 273 20.50 8.92 19.88
N SER A 274 19.48 8.87 19.02
CA SER A 274 18.69 7.65 18.81
C SER A 274 19.47 6.63 17.97
N LEU A 275 19.23 5.32 18.17
CA LEU A 275 19.95 4.27 17.44
C LEU A 275 19.80 4.45 15.91
N THR A 276 18.58 4.70 15.44
CA THR A 276 18.34 4.91 14.00
C THR A 276 19.10 6.11 13.47
N TYR A 277 19.16 7.22 14.21
CA TYR A 277 19.98 8.37 13.79
C TYR A 277 21.47 8.04 13.71
N GLU A 278 22.01 7.38 14.75
CA GLU A 278 23.43 7.06 14.83
C GLU A 278 23.88 6.09 13.73
N TYR A 279 23.03 5.13 13.35
CA TYR A 279 23.39 4.09 12.39
C TYR A 279 22.91 4.36 10.96
N ILE A 280 21.86 5.16 10.77
CA ILE A 280 21.34 5.49 9.43
C ILE A 280 21.75 6.90 9.05
N GLN A 281 21.28 7.90 9.79
CA GLN A 281 21.44 9.31 9.40
C GLN A 281 22.91 9.74 9.33
N ARG A 282 23.78 9.23 10.21
CA ARG A 282 25.23 9.52 10.17
C ARG A 282 25.99 8.79 9.07
N ASN A 283 25.42 7.72 8.53
CA ASN A 283 26.05 6.88 7.50
C ASN A 283 25.45 7.13 6.11
N VAL A 284 24.70 8.22 5.94
CA VAL A 284 24.21 8.67 4.65
C VAL A 284 25.39 8.89 3.69
N GLY A 285 25.26 8.37 2.47
CA GLY A 285 26.31 8.33 1.45
C GLY A 285 27.31 7.17 1.61
N GLN A 286 27.10 6.25 2.56
CA GLN A 286 28.04 5.17 2.85
C GLN A 286 27.40 3.77 2.67
N LYS A 287 28.27 2.76 2.53
CA LYS A 287 27.89 1.35 2.63
C LYS A 287 28.04 0.87 4.07
N VAL A 288 27.00 0.25 4.60
CA VAL A 288 26.97 -0.27 5.97
C VAL A 288 26.76 -1.78 5.91
N ASN A 289 27.50 -2.55 6.72
CA ASN A 289 27.29 -3.98 6.83
C ASN A 289 25.90 -4.27 7.43
N LEU A 290 25.09 -5.10 6.77
CA LEU A 290 23.70 -5.34 7.16
C LEU A 290 23.60 -6.02 8.53
N ASN A 291 24.45 -7.02 8.80
CA ASN A 291 24.43 -7.75 10.07
C ASN A 291 24.83 -6.85 11.23
N TYR A 292 25.83 -5.98 11.04
CA TYR A 292 26.19 -4.96 12.01
C TYR A 292 25.04 -4.01 12.27
N LEU A 293 24.37 -3.51 11.23
CA LEU A 293 23.25 -2.58 11.36
C LEU A 293 22.06 -3.19 12.13
N VAL A 294 21.66 -4.43 11.79
CA VAL A 294 20.56 -5.12 12.48
C VAL A 294 20.90 -5.36 13.96
N THR A 295 22.15 -5.73 14.25
CA THR A 295 22.63 -5.93 15.63
C THR A 295 22.67 -4.61 16.40
N ALA A 296 23.15 -3.54 15.75
CA ALA A 296 23.25 -2.20 16.31
C ALA A 296 21.88 -1.59 16.65
N LEU A 297 20.85 -1.93 15.88
CA LEU A 297 19.46 -1.57 16.15
C LEU A 297 18.78 -2.54 17.15
N ASN A 298 19.56 -3.38 17.83
CA ASN A 298 19.11 -4.32 18.87
C ASN A 298 17.93 -5.20 18.44
N GLN A 299 17.87 -5.56 17.15
CA GLN A 299 16.78 -6.33 16.55
C GLN A 299 15.38 -5.70 16.70
N THR A 300 15.30 -4.41 17.08
CA THR A 300 14.02 -3.70 17.19
C THR A 300 13.52 -3.18 15.84
N ALA A 301 14.35 -3.31 14.80
CA ALA A 301 14.09 -2.80 13.47
C ALA A 301 14.29 -3.89 12.41
N ILE A 302 13.42 -3.85 11.40
CA ILE A 302 13.55 -4.62 10.15
C ILE A 302 13.99 -3.64 9.07
N ILE A 303 15.02 -4.01 8.30
CA ILE A 303 15.60 -3.16 7.27
C ILE A 303 15.17 -3.68 5.90
N ASN A 304 14.53 -2.81 5.12
CA ASN A 304 14.20 -3.07 3.73
C ASN A 304 15.17 -2.33 2.82
N CYS A 305 15.53 -2.98 1.73
CA CYS A 305 16.26 -2.37 0.63
C CYS A 305 15.76 -2.88 -0.72
N ASN A 306 16.06 -2.08 -1.74
CA ASN A 306 15.74 -2.39 -3.12
C ASN A 306 16.67 -3.48 -3.67
N SER A 307 16.44 -3.85 -4.95
CA SER A 307 17.27 -4.83 -5.66
C SER A 307 18.74 -4.42 -5.86
N LYS A 308 19.08 -3.15 -5.62
CA LYS A 308 20.46 -2.62 -5.65
C LYS A 308 21.10 -2.58 -4.26
N CYS A 309 20.45 -3.14 -3.25
CA CYS A 309 20.86 -3.07 -1.85
C CYS A 309 20.92 -1.63 -1.31
N GLU A 310 20.02 -0.76 -1.75
CA GLU A 310 19.90 0.61 -1.22
C GLU A 310 18.76 0.66 -0.19
N LEU A 311 18.99 1.30 0.96
CA LEU A 311 18.00 1.42 2.03
C LEU A 311 16.70 2.03 1.50
N GLU A 312 15.58 1.33 1.64
CA GLU A 312 14.24 1.80 1.25
C GLU A 312 13.40 2.20 2.45
N GLU A 313 13.37 1.35 3.48
CA GLU A 313 12.51 1.53 4.65
C GLU A 313 13.09 0.85 5.89
N ILE A 314 12.61 1.30 7.05
CA ILE A 314 12.91 0.73 8.37
C ILE A 314 11.61 0.59 9.14
N ALA A 315 11.27 -0.66 9.48
CA ALA A 315 10.10 -0.97 10.30
C ALA A 315 10.53 -1.21 11.75
N ILE A 316 10.10 -0.37 12.68
CA ILE A 316 10.46 -0.45 14.10
C ILE A 316 9.29 -1.01 14.91
N CYS A 317 9.51 -2.10 15.65
CA CYS A 317 8.46 -2.72 16.45
C CYS A 317 8.35 -2.06 17.83
N MET A 318 7.12 -1.78 18.26
CA MET A 318 6.82 -1.13 19.53
C MET A 318 5.78 -1.92 20.31
N ASN A 319 6.00 -2.10 21.62
CA ASN A 319 4.98 -2.71 22.47
C ASN A 319 3.75 -1.80 22.60
N ARG A 320 2.57 -2.42 22.62
CA ARG A 320 1.33 -1.78 23.05
C ARG A 320 1.31 -1.69 24.59
N ASP A 321 0.99 -0.52 25.13
CA ASP A 321 0.71 -0.38 26.56
C ASP A 321 -0.63 -1.04 26.91
N HIS A 322 -0.69 -1.93 27.89
CA HIS A 322 -1.93 -2.65 28.22
C HIS A 322 -3.02 -1.77 28.86
N HIS A 323 -2.68 -0.58 29.36
CA HIS A 323 -3.63 0.34 29.99
C HIS A 323 -4.10 1.42 29.03
N THR A 324 -3.19 2.01 28.27
CA THR A 324 -3.52 3.11 27.34
C THR A 324 -3.69 2.65 25.90
N ASN A 325 -3.33 1.41 25.59
CA ASN A 325 -3.21 0.86 24.25
C ASN A 325 -2.22 1.60 23.34
N LEU A 326 -1.50 2.61 23.83
CA LEU A 326 -0.56 3.39 23.03
C LEU A 326 0.79 2.67 22.81
N PRO A 327 1.51 2.94 21.71
CA PRO A 327 2.90 2.52 21.55
C PRO A 327 3.80 3.04 22.69
N LYS A 328 4.42 2.15 23.47
CA LYS A 328 5.17 2.56 24.67
C LYS A 328 6.68 2.58 24.51
N ARG A 329 7.24 1.48 24.01
CA ARG A 329 8.69 1.25 23.96
C ARG A 329 9.04 0.37 22.77
N PHE A 330 10.24 0.55 22.25
CA PHE A 330 10.79 -0.37 21.24
C PHE A 330 10.93 -1.77 21.81
N ILE A 331 10.61 -2.77 20.99
CA ILE A 331 10.75 -4.19 21.28
C ILE A 331 11.46 -4.86 20.12
N THR A 332 12.08 -6.02 20.38
CA THR A 332 12.53 -6.91 19.31
C THR A 332 11.36 -7.23 18.40
N CYS A 333 11.56 -7.08 17.09
CA CYS A 333 10.51 -7.41 16.14
C CYS A 333 10.21 -8.91 16.15
N PRO A 334 8.93 -9.31 16.28
CA PRO A 334 8.54 -10.70 16.15
C PRO A 334 9.02 -11.35 14.86
N LEU A 335 9.24 -12.66 14.88
CA LEU A 335 9.59 -13.38 13.66
C LEU A 335 8.47 -13.22 12.63
N GLY A 336 8.85 -12.82 11.42
CA GLY A 336 7.91 -12.58 10.33
C GLY A 336 7.08 -11.30 10.45
N ALA A 337 7.39 -10.39 11.40
CA ALA A 337 6.62 -9.16 11.70
C ALA A 337 6.21 -8.31 10.50
N ARG A 338 6.84 -8.50 9.34
CA ARG A 338 6.31 -8.06 8.06
C ARG A 338 6.71 -9.14 7.06
N ASN A 339 5.77 -10.05 6.80
CA ASN A 339 5.89 -11.36 6.11
C ASN A 339 6.70 -11.36 4.78
N THR A 340 6.97 -10.18 4.23
CA THR A 340 7.68 -9.95 2.97
C THR A 340 9.03 -9.21 3.08
N SER A 341 9.43 -8.71 4.26
CA SER A 341 10.22 -7.46 4.37
C SER A 341 11.63 -7.53 4.96
N ASP A 342 12.27 -8.69 4.99
CA ASP A 342 13.73 -8.65 4.93
C ASP A 342 14.14 -8.70 3.47
N SER A 343 13.71 -7.68 2.70
CA SER A 343 14.01 -7.61 1.27
C SER A 343 15.52 -7.58 1.05
N CYS A 344 16.28 -7.06 2.01
CA CYS A 344 17.73 -7.14 2.01
C CYS A 344 18.28 -8.55 2.09
N LYS A 345 17.80 -9.39 3.02
CA LYS A 345 18.21 -10.79 3.06
C LYS A 345 17.77 -11.54 1.80
N LYS A 346 16.56 -11.27 1.29
CA LYS A 346 16.07 -11.89 0.04
C LYS A 346 16.93 -11.52 -1.17
N ALA A 347 17.36 -10.26 -1.25
CA ALA A 347 18.29 -9.77 -2.26
C ALA A 347 19.75 -10.16 -1.98
N GLN A 348 20.01 -10.92 -0.90
CA GLN A 348 21.34 -11.39 -0.48
C GLN A 348 22.34 -10.24 -0.25
N CYS A 349 21.85 -9.11 0.24
CA CYS A 349 22.68 -7.93 0.52
C CYS A 349 23.54 -8.16 1.76
N GLU A 350 24.86 -8.27 1.60
CA GLU A 350 25.80 -8.24 2.73
C GLU A 350 26.00 -6.81 3.27
N TYR A 351 26.00 -5.84 2.35
CA TYR A 351 26.08 -4.41 2.64
C TYR A 351 24.88 -3.71 2.05
N ILE A 352 24.38 -2.71 2.77
CA ILE A 352 23.38 -1.78 2.24
C ILE A 352 24.03 -0.42 1.99
N PHE A 353 23.64 0.23 0.91
CA PHE A 353 23.97 1.61 0.64
C PHE A 353 22.88 2.53 1.20
N ILE A 354 23.25 3.61 1.88
CA ILE A 354 22.30 4.62 2.36
C ILE A 354 22.42 5.82 1.43
N PRO A 355 21.62 5.93 0.35
CA PRO A 355 21.86 6.91 -0.68
C PRO A 355 21.65 8.35 -0.19
N LEU A 356 22.55 9.23 -0.65
CA LEU A 356 22.31 10.66 -0.72
C LEU A 356 21.48 10.94 -1.96
N ARG A 357 20.56 11.90 -1.84
CA ARG A 357 19.73 12.29 -2.98
C ARG A 357 20.54 12.82 -4.16
N ASN A 358 21.58 13.60 -3.89
CA ASN A 358 22.39 14.27 -4.91
C ASN A 358 23.17 13.31 -5.83
N GLN A 359 23.33 12.05 -5.44
CA GLN A 359 24.16 11.10 -6.19
C GLN A 359 23.57 10.72 -7.55
N TYR A 360 22.24 10.64 -7.67
CA TYR A 360 21.60 10.25 -8.93
C TYR A 360 21.63 11.34 -10.02
N ARG A 361 21.82 12.61 -9.64
CA ARG A 361 21.82 13.72 -10.61
C ARG A 361 23.12 13.79 -11.43
N GLN A 362 24.24 13.31 -10.88
CA GLN A 362 25.53 13.39 -11.56
C GLN A 362 25.71 12.29 -12.61
N GLU A 363 25.14 11.10 -12.42
CA GLU A 363 25.28 10.02 -13.41
C GLU A 363 24.38 10.23 -14.64
N SER A 364 23.19 10.83 -14.47
CA SER A 364 22.28 11.10 -15.59
C SER A 364 22.64 12.35 -16.41
N SER A 365 23.53 13.21 -15.93
CA SER A 365 23.96 14.42 -16.65
C SER A 365 25.15 14.20 -17.60
N ILE A 366 25.71 12.99 -17.67
CA ILE A 366 26.91 12.70 -18.49
C ILE A 366 26.60 12.06 -19.85
N ASN A 367 25.38 11.62 -20.13
CA ASN A 367 24.98 11.13 -21.46
C ASN A 367 23.68 11.73 -21.97
N ILE A 368 23.44 13.01 -21.69
CA ILE A 368 22.86 13.81 -22.78
C ILE A 368 23.99 13.78 -23.81
N TYR A 369 23.86 12.89 -24.80
CA TYR A 369 24.50 13.12 -26.08
C TYR A 369 24.20 14.59 -26.36
N TYR A 370 25.19 15.45 -26.18
CA TYR A 370 25.37 16.54 -27.10
C TYR A 370 25.34 15.81 -28.44
N PHE A 371 24.14 15.66 -29.02
CA PHE A 371 23.95 15.76 -30.44
C PHE A 371 24.67 17.05 -30.71
N PRO A 372 25.95 16.97 -31.11
CA PRO A 372 26.75 18.15 -31.10
C PRO A 372 26.01 19.07 -32.05
N VAL A 373 25.83 20.32 -31.66
CA VAL A 373 25.09 21.30 -32.49
C VAL A 373 25.59 21.26 -33.94
N THR A 374 26.82 20.79 -34.15
CA THR A 374 27.41 20.39 -35.44
C THR A 374 26.59 19.41 -36.28
N TRP A 375 25.91 18.40 -35.74
CA TRP A 375 25.09 17.46 -36.52
C TRP A 375 23.77 18.08 -36.97
N THR A 376 23.11 18.87 -36.12
CA THR A 376 21.90 19.61 -36.51
C THR A 376 22.24 20.69 -37.55
N ILE A 377 23.37 21.39 -37.37
CA ILE A 377 23.91 22.32 -38.37
C ILE A 377 24.29 21.58 -39.67
N LEU A 378 24.95 20.42 -39.58
CA LEU A 378 25.34 19.64 -40.76
C LEU A 378 24.13 19.15 -41.54
N LEU A 379 23.11 18.63 -40.86
CA LEU A 379 21.84 18.21 -41.48
C LEU A 379 21.13 19.40 -42.13
N TYR A 380 21.13 20.57 -41.48
CA TYR A 380 20.57 21.79 -42.04
C TYR A 380 21.34 22.29 -43.28
N ILE A 381 22.68 22.23 -43.26
CA ILE A 381 23.52 22.55 -44.43
C ILE A 381 23.25 21.57 -45.57
N ILE A 382 23.19 20.26 -45.30
CA ILE A 382 22.87 19.24 -46.30
C ILE A 382 21.49 19.52 -46.93
N PHE A 383 20.49 19.84 -46.11
CA PHE A 383 19.16 20.19 -46.58
C PHE A 383 19.18 21.42 -47.51
N LEU A 384 19.88 22.49 -47.12
CA LEU A 384 20.03 23.70 -47.95
C LEU A 384 20.75 23.42 -49.28
N LEU A 385 21.78 22.56 -49.27
CA LEU A 385 22.50 22.18 -50.49
C LEU A 385 21.62 21.35 -51.45
N ILE A 386 20.79 20.44 -50.91
CA ILE A 386 19.81 19.69 -51.71
C ILE A 386 18.79 20.64 -52.32
N LEU A 387 18.25 21.57 -51.53
CA LEU A 387 17.29 22.57 -52.00
C LEU A 387 17.88 23.45 -53.11
N PHE A 388 19.12 23.91 -52.93
CA PHE A 388 19.83 24.72 -53.92
C PHE A 388 20.07 23.96 -55.23
N LYS A 389 20.49 22.69 -55.17
CA LYS A 389 20.64 21.83 -56.35
C LYS A 389 19.31 21.64 -57.10
N TYR A 390 18.22 21.47 -56.37
CA TYR A 390 16.88 21.36 -56.95
C TYR A 390 16.46 22.65 -57.67
N LEU A 391 16.71 23.82 -57.06
CA LEU A 391 16.43 25.11 -57.69
C LEU A 391 17.24 25.31 -58.97
N LEU A 392 18.54 24.98 -58.97
CA LEU A 392 19.38 25.07 -60.18
C LEU A 392 18.88 24.16 -61.32
N LEU A 393 18.39 22.95 -61.02
CA LEU A 393 17.83 22.06 -62.03
C LEU A 393 16.53 22.62 -62.62
N VAL A 394 15.66 23.20 -61.79
CA VAL A 394 14.41 23.82 -62.24
C VAL A 394 14.68 25.05 -63.11
N PHE A 395 15.55 25.96 -62.65
CA PHE A 395 15.89 27.17 -63.41
C PHE A 395 16.70 26.85 -64.68
N GLY A 396 17.60 25.87 -64.64
CA GLY A 396 18.34 25.41 -65.82
C GLY A 396 17.43 24.79 -66.89
N ALA A 397 16.41 24.03 -66.48
CA ALA A 397 15.40 23.52 -67.40
C ALA A 397 14.56 24.65 -68.02
N CYS A 398 14.22 25.69 -67.25
CA CYS A 398 13.51 26.86 -67.80
C CYS A 398 14.35 27.66 -68.80
N TYR A 399 15.67 27.72 -68.64
CA TYR A 399 16.56 28.47 -69.54
C TYR A 399 16.76 27.81 -70.91
N GLN A 400 16.46 26.50 -71.06
CA GLN A 400 16.46 25.83 -72.36
C GLN A 400 15.14 25.93 -73.13
N PHE A 401 14.12 26.56 -72.55
CA PHE A 401 12.81 26.79 -73.18
C PHE A 401 12.58 28.26 -73.62
N GLN A 402 13.64 29.08 -73.62
CA GLN A 402 13.71 30.36 -74.33
C GLN A 402 14.66 30.22 -75.51
#